data_AF-A0A6B0YTJ4-F1
#
_entry.id   AF-A0A6B0YTJ4-F1
#
_cell.length_a   1.000
_cell.length_b   1.000
_cell.length_c   1.000
_cell.angle_alpha   90.00
_cell.angle_beta   90.00
_cell.angle_gamma   90.00
#
_symmetry.space_group_name_H-M   'P 1'
#
loop_
_entity.id
_entity.type
_entity.pdbx_description
1 polymer ?
#
loop_
_entity_poly.entity_id
_entity_poly.type
_entity_poly.pdbx_seq_one_letter_code
_entity_poly.pdbx_strand_id
1 'polypeptide(L)'
;MIHELKFNRGSLTRNWFVRVGMWSALALLLLSLYGKWLIASTPEPLQPAWYVFGPFLLLTDFLNVVLFSQVWFVSLCSAGLIVCGLLWFWGGGRARAVSTSILAIVLVAPFALAQIYGQYSLRTVEASRGYVLDWLTQPEGNFASAFRSAQREHDVTGCKYRLHGWTTDHRLYFGSNCFNDLWMYDPQKTELLHRINRLPSDFEPASSLKTYTSHPMGQSGLSVTRIVEESKSTDGRYKAFVVQDSFYGPYDVLVMRQIAPE
;
A
#
# COMPACT_ATOMS: atom_id res chain seq x y z
N MET A 1 -49.43 0.52 -51.30
CA MET A 1 -48.01 0.13 -51.21
C MET A 1 -47.54 0.50 -49.80
N ILE A 2 -47.62 -0.44 -48.86
CA ILE A 2 -47.34 -0.20 -47.43
C ILE A 2 -45.91 -0.68 -47.20
N HIS A 3 -44.99 0.24 -46.93
CA HIS A 3 -43.61 -0.09 -46.58
C HIS A 3 -43.58 -0.61 -45.13
N GLU A 4 -43.42 -1.92 -44.97
CA GLU A 4 -43.10 -2.52 -43.66
C GLU A 4 -41.68 -2.10 -43.23
N LEU A 5 -41.62 -1.17 -42.28
CA LEU A 5 -40.41 -0.92 -41.50
C LEU A 5 -40.21 -2.08 -40.52
N LYS A 6 -39.43 -3.09 -40.95
CA LYS A 6 -38.90 -4.14 -40.05
C LYS A 6 -37.96 -3.50 -39.04
N PHE A 7 -38.52 -3.11 -37.89
CA PHE A 7 -37.76 -2.60 -36.75
C PHE A 7 -36.92 -3.73 -36.15
N ASN A 8 -35.62 -3.68 -36.41
CA ASN A 8 -34.64 -4.70 -36.00
C ASN A 8 -34.40 -4.65 -34.48
N ARG A 9 -35.34 -5.21 -33.70
CA ARG A 9 -35.36 -5.27 -32.23
C ARG A 9 -34.13 -5.95 -31.61
N GLY A 10 -33.41 -6.78 -32.37
CA GLY A 10 -32.25 -7.54 -31.87
C GLY A 10 -31.02 -6.68 -31.57
N SER A 11 -30.86 -5.52 -32.19
CA SER A 11 -29.67 -4.66 -31.96
C SER A 11 -29.77 -3.81 -30.69
N LEU A 12 -31.00 -3.51 -30.23
CA LEU A 12 -31.22 -2.63 -29.08
C LEU A 12 -30.96 -3.36 -27.75
N THR A 13 -31.33 -4.63 -27.65
CA THR A 13 -31.19 -5.41 -26.41
C THR A 13 -29.72 -5.74 -26.11
N ARG A 14 -28.94 -6.10 -27.13
CA ARG A 14 -27.50 -6.42 -26.98
C ARG A 14 -26.68 -5.23 -26.49
N ASN A 15 -26.98 -4.02 -26.96
CA ASN A 15 -26.32 -2.79 -26.50
C ASN A 15 -26.72 -2.39 -25.07
N TRP A 16 -27.91 -2.77 -24.62
CA TRP A 16 -28.37 -2.49 -23.26
C TRP A 16 -27.62 -3.35 -22.23
N PHE A 17 -27.51 -4.66 -22.46
CA PHE A 17 -26.78 -5.55 -21.56
C PHE A 17 -25.29 -5.16 -21.40
N VAL A 18 -24.63 -4.80 -22.50
CA VAL A 18 -23.22 -4.35 -22.46
C VAL A 18 -23.08 -3.06 -21.65
N ARG A 19 -24.00 -2.11 -21.79
CA ARG A 19 -23.98 -0.87 -21.02
C ARG A 19 -24.22 -1.12 -19.54
N VAL A 20 -25.24 -1.92 -19.20
CA VAL A 20 -25.54 -2.27 -17.80
C VAL A 20 -24.35 -2.99 -17.17
N GLY A 21 -23.78 -3.98 -17.86
CA GLY A 21 -22.59 -4.71 -17.37
C GLY A 21 -21.39 -3.79 -17.14
N MET A 22 -21.12 -2.86 -18.06
CA MET A 22 -20.03 -1.89 -17.92
C MET A 22 -20.24 -0.94 -16.72
N TRP A 23 -21.47 -0.43 -16.53
CA TRP A 23 -21.79 0.44 -15.39
C TRP A 23 -21.74 -0.31 -14.06
N SER A 24 -22.24 -1.54 -14.00
CA SER A 24 -22.13 -2.38 -12.82
C SER A 24 -20.66 -2.69 -12.50
N ALA A 25 -19.84 -3.01 -13.49
CA ALA A 25 -18.41 -3.26 -13.29
C ALA A 25 -17.67 -2.00 -12.79
N LEU A 26 -17.97 -0.82 -13.36
CA LEU A 26 -17.39 0.44 -12.91
C LEU A 26 -17.83 0.78 -11.48
N ALA A 27 -19.11 0.61 -11.14
CA ALA A 27 -19.63 0.84 -9.80
C ALA A 27 -18.98 -0.09 -8.78
N LEU A 28 -18.82 -1.37 -9.12
CA LEU A 28 -18.11 -2.35 -8.28
C LEU A 28 -16.64 -1.98 -8.07
N LEU A 29 -15.95 -1.51 -9.13
CA LEU A 29 -14.55 -1.08 -9.05
C LEU A 29 -14.39 0.18 -8.21
N LEU A 30 -15.32 1.13 -8.32
CA LEU A 30 -15.32 2.32 -7.45
C LEU A 30 -15.64 1.95 -5.99
N LEU A 31 -16.60 1.03 -5.77
CA LEU A 31 -16.89 0.53 -4.42
C LEU A 31 -15.71 -0.25 -3.83
N SER A 32 -14.92 -0.96 -4.64
CA SER A 32 -13.75 -1.69 -4.13
C SER A 32 -12.62 -0.76 -3.71
N LEU A 33 -12.41 0.32 -4.47
CA LEU A 33 -11.36 1.30 -4.20
C LEU A 33 -11.73 2.27 -3.07
N TYR A 34 -12.99 2.70 -3.01
CA TYR A 34 -13.42 3.79 -2.12
C TYR A 34 -14.46 3.37 -1.07
N GLY A 35 -14.96 2.13 -1.10
CA GLY A 35 -16.06 1.69 -0.23
C GLY A 35 -15.72 1.76 1.25
N LYS A 36 -14.52 1.32 1.64
CA LYS A 36 -14.05 1.42 3.05
C LYS A 36 -13.92 2.88 3.49
N TRP A 37 -13.36 3.73 2.64
CA TRP A 37 -13.27 5.16 2.91
C TRP A 37 -14.64 5.83 3.04
N LEU A 38 -15.60 5.48 2.18
CA LEU A 38 -16.98 5.96 2.24
C LEU A 38 -17.63 5.59 3.57
N ILE A 39 -17.45 4.36 4.04
CA ILE A 39 -17.96 3.91 5.35
C ILE A 39 -17.29 4.69 6.49
N ALA A 40 -15.96 4.81 6.46
CA ALA A 40 -15.20 5.51 7.50
C ALA A 40 -15.51 7.01 7.55
N SER A 41 -15.81 7.63 6.41
CA SER A 41 -16.18 9.04 6.30
C SER A 41 -17.66 9.29 6.61
N THR A 42 -18.46 8.23 6.75
CA THR A 42 -19.87 8.34 7.10
C THR A 42 -20.02 8.54 8.61
N PRO A 43 -20.85 9.50 9.08
CA PRO A 43 -21.15 9.68 10.49
C PRO A 43 -21.61 8.36 11.14
N GLU A 44 -21.15 8.06 12.36
CA GLU A 44 -21.51 6.84 13.11
C GLU A 44 -22.98 6.41 13.01
N PRO A 45 -24.01 7.28 13.14
CA PRO A 45 -25.40 6.85 13.06
C PRO A 45 -25.83 6.33 11.68
N LEU A 46 -25.09 6.66 10.63
CA LEU A 46 -25.37 6.26 9.25
C LEU A 46 -24.49 5.09 8.77
N GLN A 47 -23.45 4.73 9.53
CA GLN A 47 -22.60 3.57 9.20
C GLN A 47 -23.39 2.25 9.04
N PRO A 48 -24.46 1.98 9.83
CA PRO A 48 -25.22 0.75 9.67
C PRO A 48 -25.92 0.59 8.31
N ALA A 49 -26.22 1.70 7.63
CA ALA A 49 -26.83 1.67 6.29
C ALA A 49 -25.91 1.01 5.25
N TRP A 50 -24.59 1.05 5.47
CA TRP A 50 -23.62 0.40 4.60
C TRP A 50 -23.61 -1.13 4.73
N TYR A 51 -24.13 -1.70 5.81
CA TYR A 51 -24.25 -3.17 5.94
C TYR A 51 -25.20 -3.78 4.91
N VAL A 52 -26.14 -3.00 4.34
CA VAL A 52 -26.97 -3.43 3.20
C VAL A 52 -26.12 -3.69 1.95
N PHE A 53 -25.02 -2.96 1.81
CA PHE A 53 -24.01 -3.20 0.78
C PHE A 53 -22.93 -4.18 1.24
N GLY A 54 -23.05 -4.79 2.42
CA GLY A 54 -22.12 -5.75 3.00
C GLY A 54 -21.70 -6.88 2.04
N PRO A 55 -22.62 -7.53 1.30
CA PRO A 55 -22.25 -8.53 0.31
C PRO A 55 -21.40 -7.98 -0.84
N PHE A 56 -21.63 -6.73 -1.25
CA PHE A 56 -20.82 -6.05 -2.26
C PHE A 56 -19.45 -5.65 -1.69
N LEU A 57 -19.40 -5.18 -0.44
CA LEU A 57 -18.15 -4.86 0.25
C LEU A 57 -17.28 -6.11 0.46
N LEU A 58 -17.88 -7.23 0.84
CA LEU A 58 -17.22 -8.53 0.94
C LEU A 58 -16.77 -9.06 -0.42
N LEU A 59 -17.60 -8.90 -1.47
CA LEU A 59 -17.22 -9.23 -2.84
C LEU A 59 -16.03 -8.37 -3.28
N THR A 60 -16.00 -7.10 -2.92
CA THR A 60 -14.87 -6.21 -3.22
C THR A 60 -13.63 -6.50 -2.38
N ASP A 61 -13.76 -6.97 -1.13
CA ASP A 61 -12.63 -7.44 -0.32
C ASP A 61 -12.07 -8.77 -0.83
N PHE A 62 -12.93 -9.65 -1.37
CA PHE A 62 -12.51 -10.87 -2.05
C PHE A 62 -11.84 -10.57 -3.40
N LEU A 63 -12.44 -9.67 -4.19
CA LEU A 63 -11.86 -9.19 -5.43
C LEU A 63 -10.60 -8.35 -5.18
N ASN A 64 -10.44 -7.72 -4.00
CA ASN A 64 -9.24 -6.94 -3.64
C ASN A 64 -8.00 -7.81 -3.74
N VAL A 65 -8.00 -9.03 -3.19
CA VAL A 65 -6.84 -9.93 -3.25
C VAL A 65 -6.48 -10.31 -4.70
N VAL A 66 -7.48 -10.43 -5.58
CA VAL A 66 -7.30 -10.80 -7.00
C VAL A 66 -6.93 -9.59 -7.87
N LEU A 67 -7.54 -8.43 -7.61
CA LEU A 67 -7.33 -7.16 -8.31
C LEU A 67 -6.02 -6.48 -7.89
N PHE A 68 -5.61 -6.58 -6.62
CA PHE A 68 -4.37 -5.99 -6.09
C PHE A 68 -3.12 -6.84 -6.31
N SER A 69 -3.21 -7.95 -7.05
CA SER A 69 -2.06 -8.32 -7.86
C SER A 69 -1.76 -7.14 -8.77
N GLN A 70 -0.61 -6.49 -8.54
CA GLN A 70 -0.18 -5.27 -9.23
C GLN A 70 -0.35 -5.38 -10.76
N VAL A 71 -0.21 -6.60 -11.29
CA VAL A 71 -0.40 -6.95 -12.70
C VAL A 71 -1.85 -6.82 -13.17
N TRP A 72 -2.83 -7.32 -12.39
CA TRP A 72 -4.24 -7.28 -12.75
C TRP A 72 -4.83 -5.88 -12.63
N PHE A 73 -4.47 -5.13 -11.59
CA PHE A 73 -4.86 -3.72 -11.45
C PHE A 73 -4.38 -2.90 -12.64
N VAL A 74 -3.07 -2.99 -12.98
CA VAL A 74 -2.49 -2.27 -14.12
C VAL A 74 -3.14 -2.69 -15.43
N SER A 75 -3.40 -3.98 -15.62
CA SER A 75 -4.04 -4.49 -16.85
C SER A 75 -5.46 -3.97 -17.03
N LEU A 76 -6.27 -3.96 -15.96
CA LEU A 76 -7.66 -3.48 -15.99
C LEU A 76 -7.74 -1.96 -16.14
N CYS A 77 -6.90 -1.20 -15.44
CA CYS A 77 -6.80 0.24 -15.62
C CYS A 77 -6.37 0.59 -17.06
N SER A 78 -5.38 -0.12 -17.61
CA SER A 78 -4.91 0.08 -18.98
C SER A 78 -6.00 -0.24 -20.01
N ALA A 79 -6.69 -1.37 -19.85
CA ALA A 79 -7.82 -1.75 -20.71
C ALA A 79 -8.97 -0.73 -20.61
N GLY A 80 -9.30 -0.28 -19.40
CA GLY A 80 -10.31 0.76 -19.16
C GLY A 80 -9.95 2.09 -19.82
N LEU A 81 -8.70 2.51 -19.73
CA LEU A 81 -8.19 3.73 -20.39
C LEU A 81 -8.24 3.60 -21.92
N ILE A 82 -7.87 2.45 -22.47
CA ILE A 82 -7.95 2.19 -23.92
C ILE A 82 -9.41 2.27 -24.38
N VAL A 83 -10.34 1.63 -23.67
CA VAL A 83 -11.77 1.69 -23.97
C VAL A 83 -12.30 3.13 -23.86
N CYS A 84 -11.88 3.90 -22.85
CA CYS A 84 -12.24 5.31 -22.73
C CYS A 84 -11.70 6.14 -23.91
N GLY A 85 -10.44 5.94 -24.29
CA GLY A 85 -9.85 6.61 -25.46
C GLY A 85 -10.58 6.28 -26.76
N LEU A 86 -10.93 5.01 -26.97
CA LEU A 86 -11.74 4.58 -28.11
C LEU A 86 -13.14 5.21 -28.11
N LEU A 87 -13.82 5.25 -26.96
CA LEU A 87 -15.12 5.90 -26.81
C LEU A 87 -15.05 7.42 -26.96
N TRP A 88 -13.91 8.03 -26.63
CA TRP A 88 -13.69 9.46 -26.85
C TRP A 88 -13.53 9.74 -28.35
N PHE A 89 -12.71 8.96 -29.05
CA PHE A 89 -12.36 9.23 -30.43
C PHE A 89 -13.44 8.78 -31.43
N TRP A 90 -14.17 7.69 -31.13
CA TRP A 90 -15.18 7.10 -32.03
C TRP A 90 -16.62 7.26 -31.52
N GLY A 91 -16.82 7.72 -30.29
CA GLY A 91 -18.15 7.84 -29.68
C GLY A 91 -18.87 9.16 -30.01
N GLY A 92 -20.19 9.09 -30.15
CA GLY A 92 -21.04 10.28 -30.25
C GLY A 92 -21.04 11.11 -28.95
N GLY A 93 -21.59 12.34 -29.00
CA GLY A 93 -21.43 13.36 -27.94
C GLY A 93 -21.69 12.90 -26.50
N ARG A 94 -22.68 12.01 -26.27
CA ARG A 94 -22.95 11.43 -24.93
C ARG A 94 -21.88 10.43 -24.46
N ALA A 95 -21.40 9.56 -25.36
CA ALA A 95 -20.32 8.62 -25.04
C ALA A 95 -19.00 9.36 -24.80
N ARG A 96 -18.78 10.44 -25.54
CA ARG A 96 -17.66 11.35 -25.35
C ARG A 96 -17.67 11.98 -23.97
N ALA A 97 -18.80 12.55 -23.55
CA ALA A 97 -18.95 13.15 -22.22
C ALA A 97 -18.70 12.14 -21.08
N VAL A 98 -19.26 10.94 -21.17
CA VAL A 98 -19.04 9.88 -20.16
C VAL A 98 -17.57 9.46 -20.11
N SER A 99 -16.93 9.26 -21.27
CA SER A 99 -15.50 8.94 -21.33
C SER A 99 -14.64 10.05 -20.71
N THR A 100 -14.94 11.32 -21.02
CA THR A 100 -14.22 12.45 -20.42
C THR A 100 -14.39 12.51 -18.91
N SER A 101 -15.59 12.24 -18.38
CA SER A 101 -15.81 12.19 -16.93
C SER A 101 -15.00 11.07 -16.26
N ILE A 102 -14.96 9.87 -16.85
CA ILE A 102 -14.16 8.76 -16.33
C ILE A 102 -12.67 9.09 -16.39
N LEU A 103 -12.20 9.65 -17.50
CA LEU A 103 -10.81 10.07 -17.66
C LEU A 103 -10.43 11.14 -16.62
N ALA A 104 -11.31 12.11 -16.38
CA ALA A 104 -11.12 13.13 -15.35
C ALA A 104 -11.04 12.50 -13.95
N ILE A 105 -11.89 11.54 -13.62
CA ILE A 105 -11.84 10.82 -12.35
C ILE A 105 -10.51 10.07 -12.20
N VAL A 106 -10.05 9.37 -13.24
CA VAL A 106 -8.76 8.65 -13.21
C VAL A 106 -7.58 9.60 -13.07
N LEU A 107 -7.62 10.78 -13.69
CA LEU A 107 -6.58 11.80 -13.56
C LEU A 107 -6.56 12.47 -12.18
N VAL A 108 -7.73 12.64 -11.55
CA VAL A 108 -7.86 13.30 -10.25
C VAL A 108 -7.64 12.32 -9.08
N ALA A 109 -7.95 11.03 -9.26
CA ALA A 109 -7.84 10.00 -8.22
C ALA A 109 -6.47 9.94 -7.51
N PRO A 110 -5.30 10.01 -8.20
CA PRO A 110 -4.00 10.05 -7.55
C PRO A 110 -3.84 11.21 -6.57
N PHE A 111 -4.37 12.39 -6.90
CA PHE A 111 -4.32 13.56 -6.03
C PHE A 111 -5.28 13.44 -4.84
N ALA A 112 -6.44 12.80 -5.06
CA ALA A 112 -7.38 12.50 -3.98
C ALA A 112 -6.79 11.50 -2.97
N LEU A 113 -6.02 10.50 -3.43
CA LEU A 113 -5.33 9.54 -2.54
C LEU A 113 -4.43 10.25 -1.54
N ALA A 114 -3.65 11.24 -1.98
CA ALA A 114 -2.78 12.03 -1.11
C ALA A 114 -3.54 12.79 -0.02
N GLN A 115 -4.72 13.30 -0.33
CA GLN A 115 -5.58 14.01 0.62
C GLN A 115 -6.32 13.06 1.57
N ILE A 116 -6.73 11.88 1.09
CA ILE A 116 -7.49 10.90 1.85
C ILE A 116 -6.60 10.17 2.85
N TYR A 117 -5.47 9.64 2.39
CA TYR A 117 -4.62 8.75 3.19
C TYR A 117 -3.48 9.48 3.88
N GLY A 118 -3.17 10.72 3.46
CA GLY A 118 -2.21 11.59 4.12
C GLY A 118 -0.79 11.01 4.21
N GLN A 119 -0.06 11.47 5.22
CA GLN A 119 1.29 10.99 5.49
C GLN A 119 1.29 9.63 6.20
N TYR A 120 2.14 8.71 5.73
CA TYR A 120 2.34 7.39 6.27
C TYR A 120 3.10 7.54 7.57
N SER A 121 2.41 7.25 8.66
CA SER A 121 2.97 7.22 10.00
C SER A 121 2.57 5.92 10.69
N LEU A 122 3.50 5.36 11.43
CA LEU A 122 3.19 4.33 12.41
C LEU A 122 2.62 5.06 13.62
N ARG A 123 1.36 4.79 13.95
CA ARG A 123 0.63 5.55 14.97
C ARG A 123 1.23 5.39 16.38
N THR A 124 2.10 4.41 16.57
CA THR A 124 2.54 3.95 17.89
C THR A 124 4.05 3.98 18.08
N VAL A 125 4.82 4.55 17.14
CA VAL A 125 6.29 4.55 17.24
C VAL A 125 6.80 5.78 17.98
N GLU A 126 7.36 5.57 19.16
CA GLU A 126 8.08 6.61 19.91
C GLU A 126 9.42 6.07 20.42
N ALA A 127 10.50 6.84 20.20
CA ALA A 127 11.81 6.54 20.77
C ALA A 127 11.93 7.16 22.18
N SER A 128 12.61 6.47 23.09
CA SER A 128 12.89 7.01 24.42
C SER A 128 13.80 8.24 24.34
N ARG A 129 13.74 9.12 25.36
CA ARG A 129 14.61 10.30 25.43
C ARG A 129 16.08 9.95 25.25
N GLY A 130 16.81 10.77 24.48
CA GLY A 130 18.22 10.56 24.16
C GLY A 130 18.49 9.65 22.97
N TYR A 131 17.46 9.27 22.20
CA TYR A 131 17.60 8.51 20.96
C TYR A 131 16.98 9.25 19.78
N VAL A 132 17.62 9.14 18.62
CA VAL A 132 17.06 9.50 17.31
C VAL A 132 16.56 8.23 16.63
N LEU A 133 15.45 8.34 15.93
CA LEU A 133 14.86 7.25 15.16
C LEU A 133 14.98 7.54 13.66
N ASP A 134 15.61 6.62 12.94
CA ASP A 134 15.70 6.61 11.48
C ASP A 134 14.75 5.53 10.95
N TRP A 135 13.78 5.92 10.12
CA TRP A 135 12.80 4.99 9.57
C TRP A 135 13.18 4.60 8.14
N LEU A 136 13.90 3.47 8.02
CA LEU A 136 14.52 3.04 6.76
C LEU A 136 13.51 2.65 5.68
N THR A 137 12.34 2.18 6.10
CA THR A 137 11.27 1.80 5.18
C THR A 137 10.21 2.89 5.02
N GLN A 138 10.44 4.11 5.50
CA GLN A 138 9.48 5.19 5.29
C GLN A 138 9.39 5.53 3.78
N PRO A 139 8.18 5.60 3.20
CA PRO A 139 8.03 5.98 1.80
C PRO A 139 8.44 7.44 1.60
N GLU A 140 9.25 7.70 0.58
CA GLU A 140 9.71 9.04 0.24
C GLU A 140 8.64 9.82 -0.54
N GLY A 141 8.22 10.96 0.03
CA GLY A 141 7.29 11.89 -0.60
C GLY A 141 5.80 11.57 -0.37
N ASN A 142 4.97 12.61 -0.52
CA ASN A 142 3.56 12.57 -0.14
C ASN A 142 2.73 11.52 -0.90
N PHE A 143 3.04 11.29 -2.18
CA PHE A 143 2.31 10.31 -3.00
C PHE A 143 2.66 8.87 -2.63
N ALA A 144 3.95 8.54 -2.51
CA ALA A 144 4.40 7.22 -2.10
C ALA A 144 3.88 6.88 -0.68
N SER A 145 3.87 7.90 0.17
CA SER A 145 3.30 7.85 1.50
C SER A 145 1.81 7.50 1.50
N ALA A 146 0.99 8.26 0.77
CA ALA A 146 -0.44 7.99 0.69
C ALA A 146 -0.74 6.63 0.07
N PHE A 147 0.04 6.24 -0.94
CA PHE A 147 -0.06 4.92 -1.55
C PHE A 147 0.26 3.81 -0.55
N ARG A 148 1.32 3.95 0.26
CA ARG A 148 1.66 2.97 1.29
C ARG A 148 0.63 2.92 2.42
N SER A 149 0.07 4.06 2.82
CA SER A 149 -1.05 4.13 3.76
C SER A 149 -2.28 3.38 3.23
N ALA A 150 -2.62 3.58 1.95
CA ALA A 150 -3.69 2.83 1.30
C ALA A 150 -3.36 1.34 1.23
N GLN A 151 -2.15 0.97 0.80
CA GLN A 151 -1.70 -0.42 0.79
C GLN A 151 -1.83 -1.06 2.17
N ARG A 152 -1.42 -0.36 3.24
CA ARG A 152 -1.54 -0.85 4.61
C ARG A 152 -2.98 -1.21 5.01
N GLU A 153 -3.99 -0.47 4.54
CA GLU A 153 -5.39 -0.78 4.86
C GLU A 153 -5.95 -1.98 4.09
N HIS A 154 -5.35 -2.30 2.94
CA HIS A 154 -5.86 -3.29 2.00
C HIS A 154 -4.98 -4.54 1.88
N ASP A 155 -3.73 -4.50 2.32
CA ASP A 155 -2.77 -5.59 2.24
C ASP A 155 -2.81 -6.46 3.50
N VAL A 156 -3.41 -7.64 3.38
CA VAL A 156 -3.57 -8.63 4.46
C VAL A 156 -2.28 -9.43 4.69
N THR A 157 -1.36 -9.46 3.72
CA THR A 157 -0.20 -10.37 3.71
C THR A 157 1.15 -9.66 3.57
N GLY A 158 1.18 -8.33 3.71
CA GLY A 158 2.23 -7.46 3.23
C GLY A 158 3.68 -7.83 3.55
N CYS A 159 4.59 -7.12 2.88
CA CYS A 159 6.00 -7.45 2.87
C CYS A 159 6.57 -7.60 4.27
N LYS A 160 7.16 -8.77 4.52
CA LYS A 160 7.87 -9.07 5.75
C LYS A 160 9.32 -8.71 5.56
N TYR A 161 9.82 -7.85 6.43
CA TYR A 161 11.24 -7.55 6.51
C TYR A 161 11.93 -8.48 7.52
N ARG A 162 13.20 -8.77 7.27
CA ARG A 162 14.08 -9.49 8.19
C ARG A 162 15.45 -8.84 8.26
N LEU A 163 16.01 -8.77 9.45
CA LEU A 163 17.39 -8.33 9.67
C LEU A 163 18.34 -9.48 9.41
N HIS A 164 19.37 -9.24 8.63
CA HIS A 164 20.52 -10.13 8.54
C HIS A 164 21.55 -9.82 9.64
N GLY A 165 21.58 -8.57 10.13
CA GLY A 165 22.40 -8.13 11.25
C GLY A 165 23.37 -7.03 10.89
N TRP A 166 24.15 -6.61 11.88
CA TRP A 166 25.23 -5.64 11.73
C TRP A 166 26.55 -6.32 11.42
N THR A 167 27.34 -5.68 10.57
CA THR A 167 28.76 -5.98 10.37
C THR A 167 29.63 -5.26 11.41
N THR A 168 30.90 -5.63 11.50
CA THR A 168 31.89 -4.95 12.36
C THR A 168 32.04 -3.48 12.04
N ASP A 169 31.87 -3.11 10.78
CA ASP A 169 31.95 -1.72 10.27
C ASP A 169 30.65 -0.93 10.47
N HIS A 170 29.76 -1.39 11.35
CA HIS A 170 28.48 -0.74 11.66
C HIS A 170 27.52 -0.58 10.47
N ARG A 171 27.60 -1.46 9.47
CA ARG A 171 26.58 -1.53 8.40
C ARG A 171 25.53 -2.58 8.73
N LEU A 172 24.26 -2.20 8.63
CA LEU A 172 23.11 -3.08 8.83
C LEU A 172 22.67 -3.66 7.48
N TYR A 173 22.43 -4.95 7.44
CA TYR A 173 21.85 -5.63 6.29
C TYR A 173 20.46 -6.16 6.64
N PHE A 174 19.50 -5.94 5.76
CA PHE A 174 18.13 -6.44 5.91
C PHE A 174 17.52 -6.76 4.54
N GLY A 175 16.47 -7.57 4.52
CA GLY A 175 15.81 -7.96 3.28
C GLY A 175 14.30 -8.04 3.42
N SER A 176 13.60 -8.15 2.28
CA SER A 176 12.14 -8.33 2.21
C SER A 176 11.76 -9.57 1.42
N ASN A 177 10.62 -10.19 1.76
CA ASN A 177 10.11 -11.38 1.08
C ASN A 177 9.34 -11.11 -0.22
N CYS A 178 8.87 -9.89 -0.46
CA CYS A 178 8.02 -9.57 -1.62
C CYS A 178 8.76 -9.58 -2.95
N PHE A 179 10.04 -9.21 -2.94
CA PHE A 179 10.85 -9.04 -4.15
C PHE A 179 12.26 -9.62 -4.01
N ASN A 180 12.54 -10.32 -2.90
CA ASN A 180 13.88 -10.73 -2.48
C ASN A 180 14.87 -9.54 -2.46
N ASP A 181 14.34 -8.35 -2.15
CA ASP A 181 15.14 -7.13 -2.10
C ASP A 181 16.01 -7.15 -0.86
N LEU A 182 17.29 -6.89 -1.07
CA LEU A 182 18.29 -6.80 -0.02
C LEU A 182 18.79 -5.36 0.05
N TRP A 183 18.93 -4.86 1.27
CA TRP A 183 19.28 -3.48 1.55
C TRP A 183 20.44 -3.44 2.53
N MET A 184 21.31 -2.45 2.32
CA MET A 184 22.40 -2.10 3.21
C MET A 184 22.14 -0.69 3.74
N TYR A 185 22.13 -0.56 5.06
CA TYR A 185 22.10 0.71 5.76
C TYR A 185 23.48 1.01 6.35
N ASP A 186 24.01 2.19 6.03
CA ASP A 186 25.30 2.68 6.51
C ASP A 186 25.11 4.06 7.18
N PRO A 187 25.12 4.14 8.52
CA PRO A 187 24.84 5.39 9.25
C PRO A 187 25.92 6.46 9.06
N GLN A 188 27.09 6.12 8.47
CA GLN A 188 28.19 7.05 8.26
C GLN A 188 28.18 7.72 6.88
N LYS A 189 27.33 7.26 5.97
CA LYS A 189 27.24 7.78 4.60
C LYS A 189 26.13 8.82 4.45
N THR A 190 26.28 9.70 3.46
CA THR A 190 25.24 10.68 3.09
C THR A 190 24.00 10.00 2.52
N GLU A 191 24.20 8.98 1.68
CA GLU A 191 23.14 8.08 1.26
C GLU A 191 23.10 6.91 2.25
N LEU A 192 22.14 6.98 3.16
CA LEU A 192 22.08 6.07 4.31
C LEU A 192 21.64 4.67 3.91
N LEU A 193 20.89 4.53 2.83
CA LEU A 193 20.25 3.27 2.44
C LEU A 193 20.53 2.95 0.97
N HIS A 194 21.06 1.76 0.70
CA HIS A 194 21.38 1.31 -0.65
C HIS A 194 20.82 -0.09 -0.91
N ARG A 195 20.22 -0.29 -2.10
CA ARG A 195 19.79 -1.61 -2.55
C ARG A 195 20.99 -2.41 -3.05
N ILE A 196 21.04 -3.67 -2.68
CA ILE A 196 22.10 -4.62 -3.08
C ILE A 196 21.46 -5.90 -3.62
N ASN A 197 22.18 -6.60 -4.49
CA ASN A 197 21.64 -7.81 -5.14
C ASN A 197 21.95 -9.09 -4.37
N ARG A 198 22.98 -9.06 -3.52
CA ARG A 198 23.43 -10.19 -2.71
C ARG A 198 24.18 -9.67 -1.49
N LEU A 199 24.18 -10.46 -0.42
CA LEU A 199 25.06 -10.20 0.72
C LEU A 199 26.53 -10.30 0.24
N PRO A 200 27.43 -9.47 0.80
CA PRO A 200 28.87 -9.64 0.59
C PRO A 200 29.30 -11.07 0.92
N SER A 201 30.29 -11.59 0.18
CA SER A 201 30.78 -12.97 0.38
C SER A 201 31.44 -13.18 1.75
N ASP A 202 31.92 -12.10 2.33
CA ASP A 202 32.55 -11.96 3.64
C ASP A 202 31.56 -11.47 4.72
N PHE A 203 30.24 -11.53 4.44
CA PHE A 203 29.23 -11.16 5.43
C PHE A 203 29.20 -12.17 6.58
N GLU A 204 29.71 -11.73 7.73
CA GLU A 204 29.50 -12.40 9.00
C GLU A 204 28.74 -11.44 9.94
N PRO A 205 27.56 -11.84 10.44
CA PRO A 205 26.82 -11.00 11.38
C PRO A 205 27.61 -10.92 12.69
N ALA A 206 28.13 -9.73 12.99
CA ALA A 206 28.86 -9.45 14.23
C ALA A 206 27.91 -9.20 15.41
N SER A 207 26.62 -9.05 15.14
CA SER A 207 25.56 -8.79 16.11
C SER A 207 24.73 -10.03 16.41
N SER A 208 24.29 -10.18 17.66
CA SER A 208 23.21 -11.13 17.97
C SER A 208 21.87 -10.61 17.46
N LEU A 209 21.13 -11.46 16.76
CA LEU A 209 19.76 -11.22 16.35
C LEU A 209 18.82 -11.80 17.41
N LYS A 210 17.88 -10.98 17.91
CA LYS A 210 16.82 -11.43 18.80
C LYS A 210 15.50 -11.43 18.05
N THR A 211 14.87 -12.58 17.96
CA THR A 211 13.52 -12.72 17.39
C THR A 211 12.51 -12.84 18.52
N TYR A 212 11.45 -12.04 18.45
CA TYR A 212 10.40 -11.99 19.45
C TYR A 212 9.11 -12.59 18.89
N THR A 213 8.60 -13.62 19.57
CA THR A 213 7.28 -14.19 19.28
C THR A 213 6.16 -13.40 19.99
N SER A 214 6.46 -12.83 21.16
CA SER A 214 5.57 -11.99 21.97
C SER A 214 6.20 -10.62 22.26
N HIS A 215 5.35 -9.60 22.51
CA HIS A 215 5.74 -8.19 22.59
C HIS A 215 6.59 -7.86 23.83
N PRO A 216 7.87 -7.46 23.70
CA PRO A 216 8.64 -6.94 24.82
C PRO A 216 8.31 -5.45 25.00
N MET A 217 7.27 -5.14 25.78
CA MET A 217 6.89 -3.76 26.06
C MET A 217 7.97 -3.08 26.92
N GLY A 218 8.53 -1.96 26.45
CA GLY A 218 9.35 -1.04 27.27
C GLY A 218 10.81 -1.42 27.55
N GLN A 219 11.33 -2.56 27.09
CA GLN A 219 12.73 -2.97 27.40
C GLN A 219 13.77 -2.48 26.37
N SER A 220 13.35 -2.13 25.16
CA SER A 220 14.27 -1.78 24.06
C SER A 220 14.62 -0.29 23.99
N GLY A 221 13.85 0.57 24.68
CA GLY A 221 13.85 2.02 24.49
C GLY A 221 12.97 2.48 23.33
N LEU A 222 12.27 1.56 22.67
CA LEU A 222 11.31 1.83 21.60
C LEU A 222 9.90 1.48 22.09
N SER A 223 8.98 2.44 22.06
CA SER A 223 7.54 2.22 22.22
C SER A 223 6.96 1.95 20.83
N VAL A 224 6.39 0.76 20.62
CA VAL A 224 5.71 0.33 19.37
C VAL A 224 4.66 -0.73 19.69
N THR A 225 3.73 -0.99 18.76
CA THR A 225 2.76 -2.09 18.93
C THR A 225 3.42 -3.48 19.03
N ARG A 226 4.41 -3.76 18.17
CA ARG A 226 5.10 -5.06 18.15
C ARG A 226 6.51 -4.93 17.59
N ILE A 227 7.48 -5.50 18.31
CA ILE A 227 8.83 -5.76 17.81
C ILE A 227 8.89 -7.23 17.43
N VAL A 228 9.39 -7.52 16.23
CA VAL A 228 9.53 -8.86 15.67
C VAL A 228 10.99 -9.30 15.71
N GLU A 229 11.90 -8.40 15.35
CA GLU A 229 13.34 -8.64 15.41
C GLU A 229 14.05 -7.41 15.98
N GLU A 230 15.10 -7.64 16.76
CA GLU A 230 16.03 -6.62 17.24
C GLU A 230 17.46 -7.07 16.96
N SER A 231 18.31 -6.14 16.52
CA SER A 231 19.74 -6.36 16.37
C SER A 231 20.50 -5.13 16.82
N LYS A 232 21.58 -5.32 17.59
CA LYS A 232 22.42 -4.22 18.10
C LYS A 232 23.74 -4.19 17.37
N SER A 233 24.23 -3.00 17.03
CA SER A 233 25.58 -2.84 16.51
C SER A 233 26.64 -3.27 17.53
N THR A 234 27.84 -3.58 17.05
CA THR A 234 28.98 -4.05 17.87
C THR A 234 29.40 -3.04 18.94
N ASP A 235 29.29 -1.75 18.66
CA ASP A 235 29.54 -0.65 19.61
C ASP A 235 28.34 -0.31 20.51
N GLY A 236 27.19 -0.96 20.28
CA GLY A 236 25.95 -0.72 21.01
C GLY A 236 25.28 0.63 20.74
N ARG A 237 25.84 1.48 19.88
CA ARG A 237 25.31 2.83 19.57
C ARG A 237 24.06 2.81 18.72
N TYR A 238 23.90 1.75 17.92
CA TYR A 238 22.77 1.57 17.01
C TYR A 238 21.97 0.33 17.39
N LYS A 239 20.65 0.44 17.27
CA LYS A 239 19.72 -0.69 17.40
C LYS A 239 18.79 -0.69 16.20
N ALA A 240 18.75 -1.80 15.49
CA ALA A 240 17.82 -2.04 14.41
C ALA A 240 16.63 -2.85 14.91
N PHE A 241 15.45 -2.50 14.44
CA PHE A 241 14.19 -3.16 14.78
C PHE A 241 13.41 -3.46 13.51
N VAL A 242 12.82 -4.65 13.46
CA VAL A 242 11.68 -4.93 12.58
C VAL A 242 10.44 -4.82 13.45
N VAL A 243 9.56 -3.89 13.11
CA VAL A 243 8.31 -3.64 13.84
C VAL A 243 7.10 -3.99 13.00
N GLN A 244 6.00 -4.30 13.66
CA GLN A 244 4.73 -4.60 13.02
C GLN A 244 3.63 -3.78 13.71
N ASP A 245 2.94 -2.90 12.97
CA ASP A 245 1.99 -1.95 13.60
C ASP A 245 0.70 -2.62 14.12
N SER A 246 0.39 -3.84 13.66
CA SER A 246 -0.72 -4.66 14.16
C SER A 246 -0.46 -6.14 13.87
N PHE A 247 -1.33 -7.05 14.34
CA PHE A 247 -1.16 -8.49 14.13
C PHE A 247 -1.07 -8.89 12.64
N TYR A 248 -1.73 -8.10 11.78
CA TYR A 248 -1.74 -8.25 10.31
C TYR A 248 -1.17 -7.02 9.60
N GLY A 249 -0.50 -6.13 10.34
CA GLY A 249 0.01 -4.87 9.80
C GLY A 249 1.29 -5.04 9.00
N PRO A 250 1.68 -4.01 8.22
CA PRO A 250 2.93 -4.00 7.50
C PRO A 250 4.11 -4.09 8.46
N TYR A 251 5.20 -4.66 7.95
CA TYR A 251 6.48 -4.66 8.65
C TYR A 251 7.26 -3.42 8.25
N ASP A 252 7.94 -2.82 9.20
CA ASP A 252 8.78 -1.65 8.99
C ASP A 252 10.13 -1.84 9.68
N VAL A 253 11.19 -1.30 9.06
CA VAL A 253 12.55 -1.34 9.61
C VAL A 253 12.89 0.03 10.17
N LEU A 254 13.22 0.04 11.45
CA LEU A 254 13.60 1.23 12.20
C LEU A 254 15.02 1.07 12.74
N VAL A 255 15.78 2.15 12.77
CA VAL A 255 17.08 2.21 13.45
C VAL A 255 17.02 3.29 14.51
N MET A 256 17.39 2.95 15.73
CA MET A 256 17.61 3.92 16.79
C MET A 256 19.09 4.18 16.96
N ARG A 257 19.47 5.46 17.09
CA ARG A 257 20.81 5.93 17.41
C ARG A 257 20.80 6.68 18.72
N GLN A 258 21.71 6.35 19.64
CA GLN A 258 21.88 7.11 20.87
C GLN A 258 22.53 8.47 20.57
N ILE A 259 21.91 9.55 21.07
CA ILE A 259 22.51 10.89 21.09
C ILE A 259 23.50 10.91 22.24
N ALA A 260 24.74 11.30 21.98
CA ALA A 260 25.71 11.50 23.06
C ALA A 260 25.14 12.53 24.06
N PRO A 261 25.26 12.32 25.38
CA PRO A 261 24.85 13.35 26.32
C PRO A 261 25.68 14.63 26.06
N GLU A 262 25.00 15.75 25.85
CA GLU A 262 25.61 17.09 25.84
C GLU A 262 26.23 17.44 27.20
#